data_AF-A0A920IUG3-F1
#
_entry.id   AF-A0A920IUG3-F1
#
_cell.length_a   1.000
_cell.length_b   1.000
_cell.length_c   1.000
_cell.angle_alpha   90.00
_cell.angle_beta   90.00
_cell.angle_gamma   90.00
#
_symmetry.space_group_name_H-M   'P 1'
#
loop_
_entity.id
_entity.type
_entity.pdbx_description
1 polymer ?
#
loop_
_entity_poly.entity_id
_entity_poly.type
_entity_poly.pdbx_seq_one_letter_code
_entity_poly.pdbx_strand_id
1 'polypeptide(L)'
;MTGPVNPDTGWLVDLQHVNNIVKSNVIQIIDHSQIEQDIPWFKGKQPSSEVLVAWIWEQIDKDLKGEKLHRIRWLRLIHTHKF
;
A
#
# COMPACT_ATOMS: atom_id res chain seq x y z
N MET A 1 -4.50 -11.08 2.82
CA MET A 1 -4.44 -11.01 4.29
C MET A 1 -4.90 -12.36 4.82
N THR A 2 -4.45 -12.79 6.00
CA THR A 2 -5.08 -13.95 6.66
C THR A 2 -5.27 -13.69 8.15
N GLY A 3 -6.37 -14.23 8.66
CA GLY A 3 -7.09 -13.76 9.82
C GLY A 3 -8.49 -14.39 9.83
N PRO A 4 -9.21 -14.34 10.96
CA PRO A 4 -10.53 -14.93 11.08
C PRO A 4 -11.52 -14.25 10.12
N VAL A 5 -12.24 -15.05 9.34
CA VAL A 5 -13.28 -14.54 8.43
C VAL A 5 -14.45 -14.04 9.27
N ASN A 6 -14.91 -12.81 9.03
CA ASN A 6 -16.11 -12.31 9.67
C ASN A 6 -17.33 -13.09 9.13
N PRO A 7 -18.05 -13.85 9.99
CA PRO A 7 -19.11 -14.75 9.55
C PRO A 7 -20.35 -14.02 9.00
N ASP A 8 -20.54 -12.74 9.33
CA ASP A 8 -21.70 -11.96 8.90
C ASP A 8 -21.51 -11.30 7.53
N THR A 9 -20.27 -10.97 7.16
CA THR A 9 -19.98 -10.28 5.89
C THR A 9 -19.36 -11.22 4.86
N GLY A 10 -18.70 -12.30 5.29
CA GLY A 10 -17.90 -13.18 4.42
C GLY A 10 -16.56 -12.56 3.99
N TRP A 11 -16.22 -11.39 4.54
CA TRP A 11 -14.95 -10.73 4.28
C TRP A 11 -13.98 -11.05 5.41
N LEU A 12 -12.72 -11.31 5.02
CA LEU A 12 -11.64 -11.56 5.94
C LEU A 12 -11.15 -10.27 6.61
N VAL A 13 -11.45 -9.13 5.99
CA VAL A 13 -11.03 -7.78 6.39
C VAL A 13 -12.06 -6.78 5.89
N ASP A 14 -12.30 -5.70 6.62
CA ASP A 14 -13.06 -4.57 6.09
C ASP A 14 -12.24 -3.87 4.99
N LEU A 15 -12.63 -4.08 3.73
CA LEU A 15 -11.97 -3.43 2.59
C LEU A 15 -12.03 -1.91 2.68
N GLN A 16 -13.09 -1.34 3.26
CA GLN A 16 -13.21 0.10 3.41
C GLN A 16 -12.17 0.61 4.40
N HIS A 17 -11.97 -0.11 5.49
CA HIS A 17 -10.90 0.17 6.46
C HIS A 17 -9.52 0.12 5.81
N VAL A 18 -9.20 -0.95 5.08
CA VAL A 18 -7.91 -1.09 4.40
C VAL A 18 -7.71 -0.04 3.31
N ASN A 19 -8.75 0.27 2.54
CA ASN A 19 -8.70 1.32 1.52
C ASN A 19 -8.44 2.70 2.14
N ASN A 20 -9.01 2.98 3.31
CA ASN A 20 -8.75 4.22 4.04
C ASN A 20 -7.31 4.30 4.54
N ILE A 21 -6.77 3.21 5.10
CA ILE A 21 -5.36 3.12 5.52
C ILE A 21 -4.44 3.38 4.33
N VAL A 22 -4.66 2.69 3.20
CA VAL A 22 -3.85 2.88 1.98
C VAL A 22 -3.96 4.31 1.47
N LYS A 23 -5.17 4.88 1.43
CA LYS A 23 -5.34 6.28 0.98
C LYS A 23 -4.59 7.27 1.87
N SER A 24 -4.74 7.15 3.19
CA SER A 24 -4.15 8.08 4.15
C SER A 24 -2.64 7.93 4.27
N ASN A 25 -2.12 6.71 4.28
CA ASN A 25 -0.71 6.45 4.58
C ASN A 25 0.18 6.31 3.34
N VAL A 26 -0.40 6.08 2.16
CA VAL A 26 0.35 5.81 0.94
C VAL A 26 -0.04 6.82 -0.14
N ILE A 27 -1.32 6.88 -0.52
CA ILE A 27 -1.74 7.73 -1.63
C ILE A 27 -1.51 9.20 -1.29
N GLN A 28 -1.97 9.71 -0.15
CA GLN A 28 -1.76 11.12 0.19
C GLN A 28 -0.29 11.56 0.32
N ILE A 29 0.62 10.62 0.59
CA ILE A 29 2.05 10.91 0.72
C ILE A 29 2.76 10.88 -0.63
N ILE A 30 2.26 10.10 -1.60
CA ILE A 30 2.87 9.97 -2.93
C ILE A 30 2.18 10.90 -3.95
N ASP A 31 0.87 11.04 -3.85
CA ASP A 31 0.04 11.87 -4.72
C ASP A 31 0.44 13.33 -4.46
N HIS A 32 1.17 13.91 -5.42
CA HIS A 32 1.82 15.22 -5.35
C HIS A 32 3.18 15.33 -4.64
N SER A 33 3.91 14.24 -4.43
CA SER A 33 5.27 14.28 -3.87
C SER A 33 6.30 13.57 -4.75
N GLN A 34 7.51 14.12 -4.78
CA GLN A 34 8.66 13.49 -5.38
C GLN A 34 9.29 12.52 -4.38
N ILE A 35 9.02 11.23 -4.57
CA ILE A 35 9.37 10.12 -3.66
C ILE A 35 10.78 10.24 -3.05
N GLU A 36 11.80 10.47 -3.86
CA GLU A 36 13.21 10.53 -3.40
C GLU A 36 13.53 11.77 -2.55
N GLN A 37 12.83 12.88 -2.78
CA GLN A 37 13.12 14.18 -2.16
C GLN A 37 12.24 14.42 -0.93
N ASP A 38 10.96 14.07 -1.05
CA ASP A 38 9.93 14.41 -0.07
C ASP A 38 9.70 13.30 0.96
N ILE A 39 10.11 12.05 0.67
CA ILE A 39 9.93 10.92 1.58
C ILE A 39 11.30 10.51 2.14
N PRO A 40 11.61 10.82 3.41
CA PRO A 40 12.91 10.53 4.02
C PRO A 40 13.30 9.04 3.98
N TRP A 41 12.31 8.15 3.97
CA TRP A 41 12.52 6.71 3.88
C TRP A 41 13.24 6.28 2.58
N PHE A 42 13.04 7.03 1.49
CA PHE A 42 13.67 6.77 0.19
C PHE A 42 15.03 7.46 0.01
N LYS A 43 15.47 8.27 0.98
CA LYS A 43 16.73 9.01 0.87
C LYS A 43 17.92 8.04 0.76
N GLY A 44 18.64 8.11 -0.36
CA GLY A 44 19.77 7.22 -0.64
C GLY A 44 19.37 5.81 -1.08
N LYS A 45 18.07 5.55 -1.36
CA LYS A 45 17.59 4.32 -2.00
C LYS A 45 17.20 4.62 -3.43
N GLN A 46 17.49 3.69 -4.33
CA GLN A 46 16.95 3.77 -5.69
C GLN A 46 15.42 3.52 -5.61
N PRO A 47 14.56 4.42 -6.13
CA PRO A 47 13.10 4.27 -6.07
C PRO A 47 12.65 3.26 -7.14
N SER A 48 13.09 2.02 -6.99
CA SER A 48 12.58 0.93 -7.79
C SER A 48 11.19 0.55 -7.31
N SER A 49 10.52 -0.22 -8.16
CA SER A 49 9.23 -0.80 -7.82
C SER A 49 9.30 -1.57 -6.49
N GLU A 50 10.25 -2.45 -6.33
CA GLU A 50 10.41 -3.30 -5.16
C GLU A 50 10.59 -2.48 -3.86
N VAL A 51 11.36 -1.38 -3.92
CA VAL A 51 11.60 -0.49 -2.79
C VAL A 51 10.33 0.23 -2.37
N LEU A 52 9.52 0.67 -3.34
CA LEU A 52 8.23 1.28 -3.05
C LEU A 52 7.20 0.25 -2.56
N VAL A 53 7.22 -1.03 -3.00
CA VAL A 53 6.37 -2.09 -2.40
C VAL A 53 6.70 -2.28 -0.93
N ALA A 54 7.99 -2.36 -0.60
CA ALA A 54 8.46 -2.57 0.76
C ALA A 54 8.02 -1.43 1.69
N TRP A 55 8.12 -0.19 1.22
CA TRP A 55 7.62 0.96 1.97
C TRP A 55 6.11 0.91 2.18
N ILE A 56 5.33 0.64 1.14
CA ILE A 56 3.87 0.50 1.22
C ILE A 56 3.48 -0.59 2.22
N TRP A 57 4.21 -1.71 2.23
CA TRP A 57 4.02 -2.77 3.21
C TRP A 57 4.17 -2.25 4.64
N GLU A 58 5.27 -1.56 4.95
CA GLU A 58 5.50 -0.97 6.28
C GLU A 58 4.41 0.04 6.68
N GLN A 59 3.91 0.83 5.72
CA GLN A 59 2.85 1.81 5.97
C GLN A 59 1.48 1.19 6.22
N ILE A 60 1.22 -0.02 5.71
CA ILE A 60 -0.05 -0.72 5.93
C ILE A 60 0.05 -1.59 7.19
N ASP A 61 1.14 -2.34 7.35
CA ASP A 61 1.31 -3.32 8.43
C ASP A 61 1.25 -2.68 9.82
N LYS A 62 1.78 -1.46 9.97
CA LYS A 62 1.75 -0.70 11.23
C LYS A 62 0.35 -0.42 11.77
N ASP A 63 -0.65 -0.33 10.89
CA ASP A 63 -2.03 0.03 11.24
C ASP A 63 -2.97 -1.20 11.27
N LEU A 64 -2.48 -2.38 10.88
CA LEU A 64 -3.23 -3.63 11.00
C LEU A 64 -3.17 -4.14 12.44
N LYS A 65 -4.28 -3.98 13.17
CA LYS A 65 -4.42 -4.48 14.55
C LYS A 65 -4.80 -5.96 14.58
N GLY A 66 -3.79 -6.84 14.49
CA GLY A 66 -3.93 -8.28 14.74
C GLY A 66 -4.20 -9.16 13.51
N GLU A 67 -4.24 -8.57 12.32
CA GLU A 67 -4.41 -9.27 11.06
C GLU A 67 -3.10 -9.27 10.28
N LYS A 68 -2.72 -10.41 9.69
CA LYS A 68 -1.46 -10.48 8.93
C LYS A 68 -1.67 -10.09 7.48
N LEU A 69 -0.91 -9.10 7.03
CA LEU A 69 -0.75 -8.84 5.61
C LEU A 69 -0.04 -10.07 4.99
N HIS A 70 -0.64 -10.65 3.95
CA HIS A 70 -0.14 -11.90 3.35
C HIS A 70 0.52 -11.70 1.99
N ARG A 71 0.01 -10.75 1.20
CA ARG A 71 0.51 -10.45 -0.14
C ARG A 71 0.00 -9.09 -0.59
N ILE A 72 0.90 -8.26 -1.09
CA ILE A 72 0.58 -7.11 -1.94
C ILE A 72 0.87 -7.54 -3.38
N ARG A 73 -0.08 -7.31 -4.29
CA ARG A 73 0.15 -7.45 -5.74
C ARG A 73 0.10 -6.07 -6.34
N TRP A 74 1.19 -5.65 -6.96
CA TRP A 74 1.17 -4.45 -7.77
C TRP A 74 0.67 -4.72 -9.17
N LEU A 75 -0.30 -3.92 -9.57
CA LEU A 75 -0.80 -3.91 -10.94
C LEU A 75 -0.28 -2.63 -11.61
N ARG A 76 0.66 -2.78 -12.53
CA ARG A 76 1.08 -1.66 -13.39
C ARG A 76 0.11 -1.55 -14.55
N LEU A 77 -0.88 -0.65 -14.44
CA LEU A 77 -1.69 -0.25 -15.59
C LEU A 77 -0.92 0.80 -16.39
N ILE A 78 -0.20 0.35 -17.42
CA ILE A 78 0.34 1.24 -18.45
C ILE A 78 -0.78 1.54 -19.45
N HIS A 79 -1.46 2.68 -19.28
CA HIS A 79 -2.21 3.29 -20.38
C HIS A 79 -1.20 3.96 -21.32
N THR A 80 -0.61 3.19 -22.23
CA THR A 80 0.01 3.76 -23.42
C THR A 80 -1.12 4.21 -24.34
N HIS A 81 -1.49 5.50 -24.26
CA HIS A 81 -2.01 6.17 -25.44
C HIS A 81 -0.86 6.18 -26.45
N LYS A 82 -0.89 5.21 -27.38
CA LYS A 82 -0.13 5.32 -28.61
C LYS A 82 -0.68 6.54 -29.35
N PHE A 83 0.23 7.48 -29.62
CA PHE A 83 0.01 8.62 -30.52
C PHE A 83 -0.54 8.16 -31.87
#